data_AF-A0A2V7SHS5-F1
#
_entry.id   AF-A0A2V7SHS5-F1
#
_cell.length_a   1.000
_cell.length_b   1.000
_cell.length_c   1.000
_cell.angle_alpha   90.00
_cell.angle_beta   90.00
_cell.angle_gamma   90.00
#
_symmetry.space_group_name_H-M   'P 1'
#
loop_
_entity.id
_entity.type
_entity.pdbx_description
1 polymer ?
#
loop_
_entity_poly.entity_id
_entity_poly.type
_entity_poly.pdbx_seq_one_letter_code
_entity_poly.pdbx_strand_id
1 'polypeptide(L)' 'MPTPSPAAQVASFIAKFDPAVARLIRSTRTAMRKRLPTALELVYDNYNFLAIGYPSTERASDCVMSLAC' A
#
# COMPACT_ATOMS: atom_id res chain seq x y z
N MET A 1 17.12 16.70 -6.66
CA MET A 1 15.71 16.73 -6.20
C MET A 1 15.61 15.88 -4.95
N PRO A 2 14.85 16.31 -3.92
CA PRO A 2 14.65 15.50 -2.71
C PRO A 2 13.81 14.25 -3.03
N THR A 3 14.13 13.14 -2.36
CA THR A 3 13.35 11.90 -2.45
C THR A 3 11.94 12.14 -1.89
N PRO A 4 10.86 11.76 -2.60
CA PRO A 4 9.50 11.90 -2.08
C PRO A 4 9.32 11.06 -0.80
N SER A 5 8.49 11.55 0.12
CA SER A 5 8.15 10.79 1.32
C SER A 5 7.44 9.47 0.97
N PRO A 6 7.47 8.45 1.84
CA PRO A 6 6.77 7.19 1.58
C PRO A 6 5.27 7.41 1.27
N ALA A 7 4.61 8.31 2.00
CA ALA A 7 3.21 8.65 1.74
C ALA A 7 2.99 9.27 0.36
N ALA A 8 3.92 10.12 -0.11
CA ALA A 8 3.86 10.72 -1.44
C ALA A 8 4.09 9.68 -2.55
N GLN A 9 5.00 8.71 -2.34
CA GLN A 9 5.23 7.60 -3.28
C GLN A 9 3.98 6.71 -3.39
N VAL A 10 3.38 6.31 -2.26
CA VAL A 10 2.14 5.51 -2.28
C VAL A 10 1.01 6.26 -2.99
N ALA A 11 0.89 7.57 -2.74
CA ALA A 11 -0.12 8.39 -3.40
C ALA A 11 0.06 8.45 -4.92
N SER A 12 1.31 8.51 -5.43
CA SER A 12 1.58 8.54 -6.87
C SER A 12 1.28 7.20 -7.54
N PHE A 13 1.51 6.07 -6.87
CA PHE A 13 1.11 4.75 -7.37
C PHE A 13 -0.41 4.61 -7.47
N ILE A 14 -1.14 5.00 -6.42
CA ILE A 14 -2.60 4.94 -6.40
C ILE A 14 -3.23 5.88 -7.45
N ALA A 15 -2.56 6.99 -7.79
CA ALA A 15 -3.04 7.94 -8.79
C ALA A 15 -3.07 7.38 -10.23
N LYS A 16 -2.40 6.24 -10.49
CA LYS A 16 -2.42 5.57 -11.80
C LYS A 16 -3.73 4.83 -12.09
N PHE A 17 -4.54 4.57 -11.05
CA PHE A 17 -5.79 3.84 -11.16
C PHE A 17 -6.98 4.76 -11.49
N ASP A 18 -8.03 4.19 -12.07
CA ASP A 18 -9.32 4.87 -12.24
C ASP A 18 -9.78 5.51 -10.91
N PRO A 19 -10.38 6.71 -10.90
CA PRO A 19 -10.78 7.40 -9.67
C PRO A 19 -11.65 6.58 -8.72
N ALA A 20 -12.50 5.66 -9.20
CA ALA A 20 -13.30 4.79 -8.36
C ALA A 20 -12.42 3.74 -7.66
N VAL A 21 -11.53 3.09 -8.41
CA VAL A 21 -10.58 2.10 -7.88
C VAL A 21 -9.60 2.76 -6.91
N ALA A 22 -9.04 3.91 -7.26
CA ALA A 22 -8.15 4.68 -6.42
C ALA A 22 -8.81 5.08 -5.08
N ARG A 23 -10.12 5.32 -5.07
CA ARG A 23 -10.89 5.60 -3.84
C ARG A 23 -11.05 4.35 -2.98
N LEU A 24 -11.35 3.22 -3.61
CA LEU A 24 -11.43 1.92 -2.94
C LEU A 24 -10.09 1.57 -2.28
N ILE A 25 -8.98 1.65 -3.01
CA ILE A 25 -7.63 1.38 -2.47
C ILE A 25 -7.35 2.22 -1.23
N ARG A 26 -7.59 3.54 -1.28
CA ARG A 26 -7.39 4.43 -0.12
C ARG A 26 -8.26 4.06 1.07
N SER A 27 -9.52 3.71 0.84
CA SER A 27 -10.46 3.32 1.90
C SER A 27 -10.04 2.01 2.57
N THR A 28 -9.68 0.99 1.79
CA THR A 28 -9.23 -0.31 2.29
C THR A 28 -7.91 -0.18 3.01
N ARG A 29 -6.95 0.58 2.48
CA ARG A 29 -5.68 0.89 3.17
C ARG A 29 -5.92 1.57 4.51
N THR A 30 -6.83 2.53 4.58
CA THR A 30 -7.19 3.19 5.85
C THR A 30 -7.80 2.22 6.85
N ALA A 31 -8.68 1.31 6.39
CA ALA A 31 -9.27 0.29 7.25
C ALA A 31 -8.21 -0.70 7.77
N MET A 32 -7.28 -1.14 6.93
CA MET A 32 -6.21 -2.05 7.32
C MET A 32 -5.23 -1.41 8.30
N ARG A 33 -4.85 -0.14 8.11
CA ARG A 33 -4.03 0.61 9.09
C ARG A 33 -4.68 0.71 10.46
N LYS A 34 -6.02 0.81 10.53
CA LYS A 34 -6.75 0.78 11.81
C LYS A 34 -6.77 -0.61 12.44
N ARG A 35 -6.85 -1.67 11.62
CA ARG A 35 -6.92 -3.06 12.08
C ARG A 35 -5.56 -3.62 12.49
N LEU A 36 -4.49 -3.18 11.85
CA LEU A 36 -3.11 -3.60 12.06
C LEU A 36 -2.22 -2.37 12.35
N PRO A 37 -2.46 -1.66 13.47
CA PRO A 37 -1.82 -0.37 13.74
C PRO A 37 -0.31 -0.44 13.96
N THR A 38 0.22 -1.62 14.28
CA THR A 38 1.66 -1.87 14.50
C THR A 38 2.34 -2.54 13.31
N ALA A 39 1.58 -2.92 12.27
CA ALA A 39 2.16 -3.56 11.09
C ALA A 39 2.91 -2.53 10.24
N LEU A 40 3.96 -3.00 9.57
CA LEU A 40 4.58 -2.23 8.50
C LEU A 40 3.67 -2.21 7.27
N GLU A 41 3.95 -1.31 6.34
CA GLU A 41 3.35 -1.33 5.01
C GLU A 41 4.44 -1.50 3.96
N LEU A 42 4.53 -2.70 3.41
CA LEU A 42 5.43 -2.98 2.29
C LEU A 42 4.66 -2.74 0.99
N VAL A 43 5.07 -1.74 0.22
CA VAL A 43 4.41 -1.35 -1.02
C VAL A 43 5.27 -1.72 -2.21
N TYR A 44 4.69 -2.50 -3.12
CA TYR A 44 5.35 -2.98 -4.32
C TYR A 44 4.52 -2.58 -5.54
N ASP A 45 4.98 -1.56 -6.25
CA ASP A 45 4.43 -1.14 -7.53
C ASP A 45 5.16 -1.91 -8.63
N ASN A 46 4.51 -2.94 -9.18
CA ASN A 46 5.03 -3.71 -10.31
C ASN A 46 4.32 -3.28 -11.59
N TYR A 47 4.90 -3.62 -12.75
CA TYR A 47 4.27 -3.36 -14.05
C TYR A 47 2.84 -3.89 -14.16
N ASN A 48 2.54 -5.01 -13.49
CA ASN A 48 1.26 -5.71 -13.59
C ASN A 48 0.21 -5.30 -12.54
N PHE A 49 0.63 -4.83 -11.36
CA PHE A 49 -0.27 -4.53 -10.24
C PHE A 49 0.44 -3.75 -9.14
N LEU A 50 -0.35 -3.07 -8.30
CA LEU A 50 0.14 -2.48 -7.05
C LEU A 50 -0.20 -3.43 -5.89
N ALA A 51 0.81 -3.87 -5.14
CA ALA A 51 0.63 -4.67 -3.93
C ALA A 51 0.97 -3.88 -2.67
N ILE A 52 0.12 -3.97 -1.65
CA ILE A 52 0.35 -3.40 -0.31
C ILE A 52 0.24 -4.52 0.71
N GLY A 53 1.37 -4.94 1.29
CA GLY A 53 1.45 -5.97 2.32
C GLY A 53 1.53 -5.40 3.73
N TYR A 54 0.96 -6.14 4.70
CA TYR A 54 0.98 -5.80 6.13
C TYR A 54 1.69 -6.89 6.94
N PRO A 55 3.03 -6.88 7.00
CA PRO A 55 3.82 -7.82 7.81
C PRO A 55 4.11 -7.30 9.22
N SER A 56 4.55 -8.21 10.09
CA SER A 56 5.09 -7.89 11.42
C SER A 56 6.58 -7.48 11.39
N THR A 57 7.29 -7.73 10.28
CA THR A 57 8.70 -7.41 10.07
C THR A 57 8.93 -6.86 8.65
N GLU A 58 10.15 -6.44 8.31
CA GLU A 58 10.48 -5.98 6.94
C GLU A 58 10.46 -7.12 5.89
N ARG A 59 10.34 -8.37 6.32
CA ARG A 59 10.32 -9.54 5.44
C ARG A 59 8.94 -9.71 4.82
N ALA A 60 8.86 -9.69 3.50
CA ALA A 60 7.59 -9.82 2.77
C ALA A 60 6.82 -11.12 3.06
N SER A 61 7.52 -12.24 3.34
CA SER A 61 6.86 -13.51 3.69
C SER A 61 6.12 -13.47 5.03
N ASP A 62 6.34 -12.47 5.86
CA ASP A 62 5.67 -12.30 7.14
C ASP A 62 4.36 -11.51 6.99
N CYS A 63 3.96 -11.18 5.75
CA CYS A 63 2.67 -10.55 5.46
C CYS A 63 1.52 -11.49 5.81
N VAL A 64 0.76 -11.14 6.84
CA VAL A 64 -0.48 -11.86 7.18
C VAL A 64 -1.65 -11.46 6.28
N MET A 65 -1.56 -10.30 5.64
CA MET A 65 -2.54 -9.82 4.67
C MET A 65 -1.88 -8.92 3.62
N SER A 66 -2.43 -8.91 2.42
CA SER A 66 -2.06 -7.98 1.35
C SER A 66 -3.29 -7.47 0.59
N LEU A 67 -3.15 -6.30 -0.02
CA LEU A 67 -4.07 -5.75 -1.02
C LEU A 67 -3.40 -5.86 -2.38
N ALA A 68 -4.01 -6.59 -3.30
CA ALA A 68 -3.66 -6.57 -4.72
C ALA A 68 -4.61 -5.59 -5.42
N CYS A 69 -4.03 -4.58 -6.07
CA CYS A 69 -4.74 -3.46 -6.67
C CYS A 69 -4.50 -3.41 -8.18
#